data_AF-A0A382BB55-F1
#
_entry.id   AF-A0A382BB55-F1
#
_cell.length_a   1.000
_cell.length_b   1.000
_cell.length_c   1.000
_cell.angle_alpha   90.00
_cell.angle_beta   90.00
_cell.angle_gamma   90.00
#
_symmetry.space_group_name_H-M   'P 1'
#
loop_
_entity.id
_entity.type
_entity.pdbx_description
1 polymer ?
#
loop_
_entity_poly.entity_id
_entity_poly.type
_entity_poly.pdbx_seq_one_letter_code
_entity_poly.pdbx_strand_id
1 'polypeptide(L)'
;MAESGALLTTMIFATVLVLVAVTIFFAQRYKRCPPDKVMVIYGKTDKGRSSRTIHGGAALVWPLIQDYAYLPLTPITINIDLRNALSLQNIRINVPSTFTIG
;
A
#
# COMPACT_ATOMS: atom_id res chain seq x y z
N MET A 1 -40.54 -18.72 32.31
CA MET A 1 -39.38 -17.89 32.71
C MET A 1 -38.04 -18.44 32.21
N ALA A 2 -37.87 -19.76 31.98
CA ALA A 2 -36.60 -20.34 31.49
C ALA A 2 -36.26 -19.98 30.02
N GLU A 3 -37.25 -19.91 29.14
CA GLU A 3 -37.00 -19.64 27.70
C GLU A 3 -36.53 -18.20 27.43
N SER A 4 -37.03 -17.23 28.19
CA SER A 4 -36.61 -15.82 28.07
C SER A 4 -35.14 -15.61 28.44
N GLY A 5 -34.62 -16.37 29.40
CA GLY A 5 -33.21 -16.32 29.79
C GLY A 5 -32.27 -16.85 28.70
N ALA A 6 -32.66 -17.95 28.05
CA ALA A 6 -31.90 -18.54 26.94
C ALA A 6 -31.93 -17.66 25.68
N LEU A 7 -33.05 -16.98 25.40
CA LEU A 7 -33.16 -16.02 24.30
C LEU A 7 -32.32 -14.76 24.53
N LEU A 8 -32.25 -14.26 25.77
CA LEU A 8 -31.41 -13.11 26.11
C LEU A 8 -29.92 -13.45 26.00
N THR A 9 -29.49 -14.62 26.49
CA THR A 9 -28.08 -15.02 26.40
C THR A 9 -27.63 -15.24 24.95
N THR A 10 -28.48 -15.85 24.12
CA THR A 10 -28.19 -16.03 22.68
C THR A 10 -28.15 -14.70 21.92
N MET A 11 -29.07 -13.76 22.20
CA MET A 11 -29.04 -12.41 21.60
C MET A 11 -27.80 -11.61 21.99
N ILE A 12 -27.40 -11.67 23.26
CA ILE A 12 -26.18 -11.01 23.73
C ILE A 12 -24.95 -11.60 23.03
N PHE A 13 -24.87 -12.94 22.96
CA PHE A 13 -23.75 -13.62 22.32
C PHE A 13 -23.68 -13.32 20.81
N ALA A 14 -24.82 -13.33 20.12
CA ALA A 14 -24.91 -12.95 18.71
C ALA A 14 -24.46 -11.50 18.47
N THR A 15 -24.88 -10.57 19.34
CA THR A 15 -24.51 -9.16 19.23
C THR A 15 -23.00 -8.97 19.40
N VAL A 16 -22.40 -9.63 20.39
CA VAL A 16 -20.94 -9.57 20.62
C VAL A 16 -20.19 -10.17 19.43
N LEU A 17 -20.64 -11.30 18.89
CA LEU A 17 -20.00 -11.94 17.75
C LEU A 17 -20.02 -11.05 16.49
N VAL A 18 -21.15 -10.38 16.22
CA VAL A 18 -21.26 -9.42 15.12
C VAL A 18 -20.30 -8.24 15.33
N LEU A 19 -20.21 -7.71 16.56
CA LEU A 19 -19.33 -6.58 16.87
C LEU A 19 -17.85 -6.93 16.64
N VAL A 20 -17.44 -8.14 17.04
CA VAL A 20 -16.08 -8.67 16.81
C VAL A 20 -15.82 -8.87 15.32
N ALA A 21 -16.78 -9.45 14.58
CA ALA A 21 -16.65 -9.65 13.14
C ALA A 21 -16.50 -8.31 12.40
N VAL A 22 -17.26 -7.29 12.78
CA VAL A 22 -17.19 -5.95 12.19
C VAL A 22 -15.84 -5.29 12.49
N THR A 23 -15.35 -5.36 13.73
CA THR A 23 -14.03 -4.78 14.09
C THR A 23 -12.88 -5.46 13.35
N ILE A 24 -12.89 -6.79 13.23
CA ILE A 24 -11.89 -7.52 12.43
C ILE A 24 -11.97 -7.11 10.96
N PHE A 25 -13.18 -6.98 10.41
CA PHE A 25 -13.39 -6.55 9.04
C PHE A 25 -12.82 -5.14 8.79
N PHE A 26 -13.07 -4.17 9.66
CA PHE A 26 -12.47 -2.84 9.53
C PHE A 26 -10.95 -2.86 9.71
N ALA A 27 -10.43 -3.66 10.65
CA ALA A 27 -9.00 -3.77 10.89
C ALA A 27 -8.24 -4.36 9.69
N GLN A 28 -8.78 -5.38 9.02
CA GLN A 28 -8.17 -5.97 7.81
C GLN A 28 -8.08 -4.99 6.63
N ARG A 29 -8.95 -3.98 6.62
CA ARG A 29 -9.11 -2.99 5.54
C ARG A 29 -8.32 -1.71 5.78
N TYR A 30 -7.85 -1.52 7.01
CA TYR A 30 -6.96 -0.44 7.36
C TYR A 30 -5.53 -0.81 6.94
N LYS A 31 -5.13 -0.37 5.75
CA LYS A 31 -3.77 -0.61 5.24
C LYS A 31 -2.88 0.58 5.61
N ARG A 32 -1.78 0.28 6.30
CA ARG A 32 -0.72 1.26 6.59
C ARG A 32 0.23 1.32 5.40
N CYS A 33 0.59 2.53 5.00
CA CYS A 33 1.59 2.79 3.97
C CYS A 33 2.94 3.07 4.65
N PRO A 34 3.97 2.25 4.40
CA PRO A 34 5.32 2.54 4.85
C PRO A 34 5.81 3.89 4.29
N PRO A 35 6.74 4.59 4.96
CA PRO A 35 7.32 5.83 4.44
C PRO A 35 8.13 5.60 3.17
N ASP A 36 8.72 4.41 2.97
CA ASP A 36 9.58 4.09 1.82
C ASP A 36 8.80 3.67 0.56
N LYS A 37 7.46 3.78 0.58
CA LYS A 37 6.56 3.40 -0.52
C LYS A 37 5.42 4.41 -0.65
N VAL A 38 5.00 4.71 -1.88
CA VAL A 38 3.72 5.38 -2.16
C VAL A 38 2.64 4.32 -2.34
N MET A 39 1.53 4.43 -1.61
CA MET A 39 0.34 3.63 -1.87
C MET A 39 -0.55 4.35 -2.88
N VAL A 40 -0.76 3.71 -4.03
CA VAL A 40 -1.65 4.19 -5.09
C VAL A 40 -2.94 3.39 -4.99
N ILE A 41 -4.04 4.05 -4.64
CA ILE A 41 -5.38 3.45 -4.63
C ILE A 41 -6.05 3.82 -5.96
N TYR A 42 -6.40 2.83 -6.77
CA TYR A 42 -7.00 2.98 -8.10
C TYR A 42 -8.33 2.21 -8.18
N GLY A 43 -9.12 2.49 -9.21
CA GLY A 43 -10.50 2.03 -9.32
C GLY A 43 -11.47 3.20 -9.28
N LYS A 44 -12.65 3.03 -8.67
CA LYS A 44 -13.65 4.11 -8.59
C LYS A 44 -13.30 5.06 -7.42
N THR A 45 -12.25 5.83 -7.62
CA THR A 45 -11.93 7.01 -6.81
C THR A 45 -12.83 8.18 -7.24
N ASP A 46 -13.08 9.09 -6.31
CA ASP A 46 -13.99 10.24 -6.43
C ASP A 46 -13.78 11.08 -7.71
N LYS A 47 -14.83 11.77 -8.14
CA LYS A 47 -15.00 12.44 -9.44
C LYS A 47 -13.72 13.12 -9.97
N GLY A 48 -13.10 12.49 -10.98
CA GLY A 48 -12.09 13.10 -11.84
C GLY A 48 -10.63 12.69 -11.61
N ARG A 49 -10.31 11.85 -10.60
CA ARG A 49 -8.96 11.32 -10.41
C ARG A 49 -8.93 9.79 -10.59
N SER A 50 -8.13 9.31 -11.54
CA SER A 50 -7.96 7.87 -11.80
C SER A 50 -7.30 7.11 -10.64
N SER A 51 -6.52 7.81 -9.81
CA SER A 51 -5.80 7.22 -8.69
C SER A 51 -5.60 8.22 -7.57
N ARG A 52 -5.72 7.76 -6.32
CA ARG A 52 -5.34 8.51 -5.12
C ARG A 52 -3.98 8.00 -4.65
N THR A 53 -2.96 8.87 -4.70
CA THR A 53 -1.61 8.58 -4.21
C THR A 53 -1.47 9.06 -2.77
N ILE A 54 -1.02 8.18 -1.88
CA ILE A 54 -0.78 8.47 -0.46
C ILE A 54 0.67 8.13 -0.14
N HIS A 55 1.42 9.11 0.36
CA HIS A 55 2.81 8.96 0.77
C HIS A 55 2.90 9.08 2.29
N GLY A 56 3.17 7.97 2.97
CA GLY A 56 3.13 7.89 4.43
C GLY A 56 1.71 7.95 5.01
N GLY A 57 1.48 7.20 6.10
CA GLY A 57 0.20 7.18 6.83
C GLY A 57 -0.59 5.90 6.60
N ALA A 58 -1.91 6.00 6.62
CA ALA A 58 -2.80 4.85 6.43
C ALA A 58 -4.07 5.25 5.69
N ALA A 59 -4.63 4.31 4.93
CA ALA A 59 -5.87 4.53 4.24
C ALA A 59 -6.78 3.32 4.39
N LEU A 60 -8.08 3.60 4.47
CA LEU A 60 -9.10 2.59 4.37
C LEU A 60 -9.30 2.29 2.87
N VAL A 61 -8.93 1.09 2.44
CA VAL A 61 -9.16 0.65 1.05
C VAL A 61 -10.46 -0.14 0.98
N TRP A 62 -11.32 0.22 0.03
CA TRP A 62 -12.56 -0.50 -0.24
C TRP A 62 -12.38 -1.57 -1.33
N PRO A 63 -12.06 -2.84 -1.02
CA PRO A 63 -11.58 -3.91 -1.90
C PRO A 63 -12.62 -4.37 -2.93
N LEU A 64 -13.88 -3.95 -2.85
CA LEU A 64 -14.87 -4.29 -3.88
C LEU A 64 -14.88 -3.26 -5.02
N ILE A 65 -14.36 -2.06 -4.77
CA ILE A 65 -14.50 -0.89 -5.66
C ILE A 65 -13.13 -0.23 -5.94
N GLN A 66 -12.16 -0.45 -5.05
CA GLN A 66 -10.86 0.18 -5.03
C GLN A 66 -9.79 -0.90 -4.80
N ASP A 67 -8.80 -0.92 -5.69
CA ASP A 67 -7.58 -1.69 -5.56
C ASP A 67 -6.44 -0.78 -5.10
N TYR A 68 -5.38 -1.38 -4.56
CA TYR A 68 -4.20 -0.64 -4.14
C TYR A 68 -2.94 -1.28 -4.72
N ALA A 69 -1.95 -0.46 -5.03
CA ALA A 69 -0.59 -0.89 -5.36
C ALA A 69 0.39 -0.07 -4.54
N TYR A 70 1.55 -0.68 -4.25
CA TYR A 70 2.66 0.01 -3.63
C TYR A 70 3.73 0.28 -4.69
N LEU A 71 4.12 1.54 -4.80
CA LEU A 71 5.27 1.96 -5.59
C LEU A 71 6.44 2.20 -4.61
N PRO A 72 7.56 1.47 -4.72
CA PRO A 72 8.72 1.70 -3.87
C PRO A 72 9.45 3.00 -4.24
N LEU A 73 9.92 3.73 -3.22
CA LEU A 73 10.78 4.93 -3.37
C LEU A 73 12.23 4.62 -2.99
N THR A 74 12.55 3.33 -2.88
CA THR A 74 13.91 2.87 -2.66
C THR A 74 14.73 3.08 -3.94
N PRO A 75 15.95 3.65 -3.85
CA PRO A 75 16.78 3.87 -5.01
C PRO A 75 17.06 2.57 -5.77
N ILE A 76 16.97 2.65 -7.10
CA ILE A 76 17.27 1.52 -7.98
C ILE A 76 18.71 1.65 -8.44
N THR A 77 19.50 0.61 -8.20
CA THR A 77 20.88 0.52 -8.68
C THR A 77 20.91 -0.19 -10.03
N ILE A 78 21.40 0.50 -11.06
CA ILE A 78 21.66 -0.09 -12.37
C ILE A 78 23.16 -0.05 -12.64
N ASN A 79 23.72 -1.21 -13.01
CA ASN A 79 25.10 -1.26 -13.48
C ASN A 79 25.09 -1.08 -15.00
N ILE A 80 25.67 0.02 -15.47
CA ILE A 80 25.81 0.32 -16.89
C ILE A 80 27.27 0.61 -17.18
N ASP A 81 27.86 -0.22 -18.03
CA ASP A 81 29.23 -0.02 -18.48
C ASP A 81 29.28 1.15 -19.46
N LEU A 82 29.95 2.22 -19.05
CA LEU A 82 30.22 3.35 -19.92
C LEU A 82 31.28 2.92 -20.93
N ARG A 83 30.87 2.73 -22.18
CA ARG A 83 31.77 2.47 -23.31
C ARG A 83 32.08 3.77 -24.03
N ASN A 84 33.37 4.01 -24.28
CA ASN A 84 33.84 5.15 -25.06
C ASN A 84 33.40 6.52 -24.49
N ALA A 85 33.26 6.61 -23.17
CA ALA A 85 32.88 7.84 -22.48
C ALA A 85 34.05 8.83 -22.49
N LEU A 86 33.74 10.11 -22.73
CA LEU A 86 34.72 11.20 -22.62
C LEU A 86 34.98 11.49 -21.14
N SER A 87 36.24 11.44 -20.71
CA SER A 87 36.66 12.03 -19.44
C SER A 87 36.76 13.55 -19.54
N LEU A 88 36.95 14.23 -18.40
CA LEU A 88 37.16 15.68 -18.34
C LEU A 88 38.40 16.12 -19.13
N GLN A 89 39.41 15.26 -19.25
CA GLN A 89 40.61 15.48 -20.07
C GLN A 89 40.39 15.15 -21.55
N ASN A 90 39.15 14.93 -21.98
CA ASN A 90 38.79 14.63 -23.38
C ASN A 90 39.40 13.32 -23.90
N ILE A 91 39.59 12.33 -23.01
CA ILE A 91 40.10 10.99 -23.34
C ILE A 91 38.96 9.97 -23.28
N ARG A 92 38.93 9.04 -24.23
CA ARG A 92 37.94 7.96 -24.32
C ARG A 92 38.32 6.82 -23.38
N ILE A 93 37.47 6.51 -22.41
CA ILE A 93 37.68 5.43 -21.44
C ILE A 93 36.48 4.49 -21.36
N ASN A 94 36.73 3.24 -20.96
CA ASN A 94 35.71 2.24 -20.67
C ASN A 94 35.69 1.99 -19.16
N VAL A 95 34.58 2.30 -18.49
CA VAL A 95 34.47 2.21 -17.03
C VAL A 95 33.20 1.48 -16.63
N PRO A 96 33.28 0.41 -15.81
CA PRO A 96 32.10 -0.17 -15.19
C PRO A 96 31.57 0.82 -14.16
N SER A 97 30.33 1.29 -14.36
CA SER A 97 29.73 2.36 -13.54
C SER A 97 28.39 1.92 -13.00
N THR A 98 28.19 2.11 -11.70
CA THR A 98 26.89 1.87 -11.04
C THR A 98 26.19 3.21 -10.83
N PHE A 99 24.97 3.32 -11.34
CA PHE A 99 24.12 4.49 -11.15
C PHE A 99 23.00 4.14 -10.20
N THR A 100 22.80 4.99 -9.20
CA THR A 100 21.68 4.90 -8.25
C THR A 100 20.68 5.97 -8.64
N ILE A 101 19.48 5.56 -9.05
CA ILE A 101 18.39 6.46 -9.44
C ILE A 101 17.36 6.44 -8.32
N GLY A 102 17.05 7.61 -7.75
CA GLY A 102 16.05 7.82 -6.71
C GLY A 102 15.14 8.98 -7.05
#